data_AF-A0A2V8RE79-F1
#
_entry.id   AF-A0A2V8RE79-F1
#
_cell.length_a   1.000
_cell.length_b   1.000
_cell.length_c   1.000
_cell.angle_alpha   90.00
_cell.angle_beta   90.00
_cell.angle_gamma   90.00
#
_symmetry.space_group_name_H-M   'P 1'
#
loop_
_entity.id
_entity.type
_entity.pdbx_description
1 polymer ?
#
loop_
_entity_poly.entity_id
_entity_poly.type
_entity_poly.pdbx_seq_one_letter_code
_entity_poly.pdbx_strand_id
1 'polypeptide(L)'
;MRFERRAVRAALTLALVLSLGVVPLRARQKSRAKTRGKKAEVASQSKPTAEPASELARLRAQLVQATKEYKSSLEQLLALYEADVKRADERLAKTKELYAQGLVAKRDMEKDEAAAAGAREKVAALQGQLKSADVQIAETLVEADAEEVAAKSAPKSLPSARGGLIQTTAYIRYNGARAWSLSEAGAVEQFFMRKFGRALPISSFGQSPVHDRWGYDHHNAMDVGLNPEGVEGRALMQYLQASGVPFTAFRYAIPGTATGPHIHVGRPSHRIAPRSNE
;
A
#
# COMPACT_ATOMS: atom_id res chain seq x y z
N MET A 1 41.31 -31.67 -38.81
CA MET A 1 40.27 -31.91 -39.85
C MET A 1 39.21 -30.82 -39.72
N ARG A 2 38.86 -30.16 -40.84
CA ARG A 2 37.86 -29.08 -40.97
C ARG A 2 36.49 -29.65 -41.32
N PHE A 3 35.39 -29.02 -40.87
CA PHE A 3 34.07 -28.82 -41.52
C PHE A 3 33.18 -28.06 -40.49
N GLU A 4 32.98 -26.74 -40.58
CA GLU A 4 31.89 -26.00 -41.29
C GLU A 4 30.49 -26.02 -40.61
N ARG A 5 30.13 -24.85 -40.05
CA ARG A 5 28.83 -24.08 -40.06
C ARG A 5 27.48 -24.79 -39.79
N ARG A 6 26.67 -24.26 -38.85
CA ARG A 6 25.60 -23.23 -39.04
C ARG A 6 24.75 -23.02 -37.77
N ALA A 7 24.10 -21.86 -37.73
CA ALA A 7 23.41 -21.21 -36.60
C ALA A 7 22.01 -21.76 -36.28
N VAL A 8 21.54 -21.53 -35.04
CA VAL A 8 20.16 -21.06 -34.75
C VAL A 8 20.18 -20.15 -33.52
N ARG A 9 19.55 -18.98 -33.66
CA ARG A 9 19.34 -17.92 -32.66
C ARG A 9 18.10 -18.20 -31.80
N ALA A 10 18.07 -17.74 -30.55
CA ALA A 10 16.90 -17.06 -29.95
C ALA A 10 17.24 -16.52 -28.54
N ALA A 11 17.53 -15.23 -28.45
CA ALA A 11 17.40 -14.45 -27.23
C ALA A 11 16.05 -13.71 -27.33
N LEU A 12 15.21 -13.78 -26.30
CA LEU A 12 13.97 -13.02 -26.23
C LEU A 12 13.97 -12.18 -24.95
N THR A 13 14.48 -10.96 -25.09
CA THR A 13 14.17 -9.81 -24.24
C THR A 13 12.82 -9.25 -24.68
N LEU A 14 11.84 -9.15 -23.77
CA LEU A 14 10.59 -8.45 -24.04
C LEU A 14 10.57 -7.13 -23.28
N ALA A 15 10.91 -6.05 -23.99
CA ALA A 15 10.54 -4.69 -23.66
C ALA A 15 9.24 -4.38 -24.39
N LEU A 16 8.19 -3.96 -23.67
CA LEU A 16 6.94 -3.50 -24.27
C LEU A 16 6.85 -1.97 -24.14
N VAL A 17 7.11 -1.29 -25.25
CA VAL A 17 6.77 0.11 -25.49
C VAL A 17 5.38 0.13 -26.12
N LEU A 18 4.43 0.87 -25.53
CA LEU A 18 3.15 1.16 -26.19
C LEU A 18 3.13 2.63 -26.63
N SER A 19 3.16 2.79 -27.95
CA SER A 19 2.96 4.02 -28.70
C SER A 19 1.49 4.45 -28.71
N LEU A 20 1.20 5.72 -28.44
CA LEU A 20 -0.03 6.40 -28.84
C LEU A 20 0.33 7.54 -29.80
N GLY A 21 -0.36 7.53 -30.95
CA GLY A 21 0.01 8.23 -32.17
C GLY A 21 -0.06 9.75 -32.12
N VAL A 22 0.87 10.35 -32.86
CA VAL A 22 0.88 11.76 -33.24
C VAL A 22 0.08 11.90 -34.53
N VAL A 23 -1.04 12.63 -34.48
CA VAL A 23 -1.76 13.11 -35.68
C VAL A 23 -1.23 14.52 -35.99
N PRO A 24 -0.73 14.80 -37.21
CA PRO A 24 -0.24 16.13 -37.54
C PRO A 24 -1.37 17.10 -37.90
N LEU A 25 -1.33 18.30 -37.30
CA LEU A 25 -2.13 19.46 -37.67
C LEU A 25 -1.75 19.93 -39.08
N ARG A 26 -2.68 19.88 -40.04
CA ARG A 26 -2.59 20.66 -41.29
C ARG A 26 -3.35 21.97 -41.12
N ALA A 27 -2.63 23.06 -41.29
CA ALA A 27 -3.18 24.39 -41.44
C ALA A 27 -4.09 24.47 -42.69
N ARG A 28 -5.28 25.06 -42.52
CA ARG A 28 -6.05 25.61 -43.65
C ARG A 28 -6.73 26.91 -43.21
N GLN A 29 -6.41 27.95 -43.98
CA GLN A 29 -6.77 29.35 -43.80
C GLN A 29 -8.06 29.68 -44.59
N LYS A 30 -8.74 30.78 -44.20
CA LYS A 30 -9.88 31.51 -44.85
C LYS A 30 -11.27 30.93 -44.49
N SER A 31 -12.33 31.71 -44.20
CA SER A 31 -12.61 33.16 -44.27
C SER A 31 -13.88 33.50 -43.47
N ARG A 32 -13.87 34.67 -42.80
CA ARG A 32 -14.93 35.69 -42.63
C ARG A 32 -16.40 35.27 -42.89
N ALA A 33 -17.25 35.33 -41.86
CA ALA A 33 -18.61 35.87 -41.96
C ALA A 33 -19.14 36.30 -40.59
N LYS A 34 -19.86 37.42 -40.60
CA LYS A 34 -20.32 38.25 -39.49
C LYS A 34 -21.80 37.93 -39.26
N THR A 35 -22.21 37.56 -38.04
CA THR A 35 -23.63 37.62 -37.67
C THR A 35 -23.79 38.05 -36.22
N ARG A 36 -24.32 39.25 -36.04
CA ARG A 36 -24.92 39.78 -34.81
C ARG A 36 -26.10 38.89 -34.43
N GLY A 37 -26.31 38.67 -33.13
CA GLY A 37 -27.63 38.27 -32.66
C GLY A 37 -27.68 37.63 -31.28
N LYS A 38 -28.30 38.36 -30.36
CA LYS A 38 -29.02 37.90 -29.16
C LYS A 38 -28.21 37.59 -27.90
N LYS A 39 -28.22 38.61 -27.03
CA LYS A 39 -28.49 38.51 -25.59
C LYS A 39 -29.41 37.31 -25.30
N ALA A 40 -28.86 36.31 -24.64
CA ALA A 40 -29.60 35.35 -23.84
C ALA A 40 -28.87 35.27 -22.50
N GLU A 41 -29.54 35.84 -21.51
CA GLU A 41 -29.28 35.74 -20.08
C GLU A 41 -29.13 34.27 -19.70
N VAL A 42 -27.90 33.80 -19.52
CA VAL A 42 -27.63 32.51 -18.89
C VAL A 42 -27.58 32.78 -17.40
N ALA A 43 -28.74 32.59 -16.77
CA ALA A 43 -28.87 32.43 -15.34
C ALA A 43 -27.76 31.49 -14.85
N SER A 44 -26.93 32.02 -13.95
CA SER A 44 -25.95 31.27 -13.20
C SER A 44 -26.68 30.19 -12.41
N GLN A 45 -26.74 28.98 -12.97
CA GLN A 45 -27.09 27.79 -12.22
C GLN A 45 -25.86 27.42 -11.38
N SER A 46 -25.72 28.09 -10.25
CA SER A 46 -24.95 27.56 -9.13
C SER A 46 -25.61 26.26 -8.68
N LYS A 47 -25.14 25.13 -9.21
CA LYS A 47 -25.47 23.82 -8.63
C LYS A 47 -24.90 23.77 -7.21
N PRO A 48 -25.69 23.31 -6.22
CA PRO A 48 -25.24 23.22 -4.84
C PRO A 48 -24.16 22.14 -4.70
N THR A 49 -23.05 22.53 -4.09
CA THR A 49 -21.89 21.73 -3.74
C THR A 49 -22.28 20.59 -2.80
N ALA A 50 -22.55 19.42 -3.36
CA ALA A 50 -22.80 18.19 -2.60
C ALA A 50 -21.95 17.05 -3.16
N GLU A 51 -20.64 17.25 -3.37
CA GLU A 51 -19.82 16.27 -4.11
C GLU A 51 -18.54 15.68 -3.47
N PRO A 52 -18.04 16.05 -2.27
CA PRO A 52 -16.88 15.34 -1.73
C PRO A 52 -17.22 13.99 -1.06
N ALA A 53 -18.37 13.89 -0.38
CA ALA A 53 -18.76 12.68 0.36
C ALA A 53 -19.26 11.54 -0.55
N SER A 54 -19.95 11.87 -1.66
CA SER A 54 -20.46 10.90 -2.63
C SER A 54 -19.36 10.35 -3.54
N GLU A 55 -18.38 11.18 -3.91
CA GLU A 55 -17.21 10.76 -4.68
C GLU A 55 -16.32 9.79 -3.89
N LEU A 56 -16.07 10.08 -2.62
CA LEU A 56 -15.32 9.23 -1.71
C LEU A 56 -15.99 7.85 -1.52
N ALA A 57 -17.31 7.81 -1.34
CA ALA A 57 -18.07 6.55 -1.29
C ALA A 57 -17.92 5.74 -2.59
N ARG A 58 -17.96 6.40 -3.75
CA ARG A 58 -17.75 5.77 -5.05
C ARG A 58 -16.33 5.20 -5.19
N LEU A 59 -15.32 5.95 -4.77
CA LEU A 59 -13.91 5.53 -4.81
C LEU A 59 -13.66 4.32 -3.90
N ARG A 60 -14.28 4.27 -2.72
CA ARG A 60 -14.22 3.09 -1.83
C ARG A 60 -14.87 1.86 -2.46
N ALA A 61 -16.05 2.01 -3.04
CA ALA A 61 -16.71 0.90 -3.73
C ALA A 61 -15.85 0.37 -4.89
N GLN A 62 -15.19 1.26 -5.65
CA GLN A 62 -14.25 0.89 -6.71
C GLN A 62 -13.02 0.18 -6.14
N LEU A 63 -12.46 0.64 -5.02
CA LEU A 63 -11.32 -0.01 -4.37
C LEU A 63 -11.67 -1.42 -3.90
N VAL A 64 -12.81 -1.58 -3.23
CA VAL A 64 -13.31 -2.89 -2.79
C VAL A 64 -13.49 -3.82 -3.99
N GLN A 65 -14.09 -3.32 -5.08
CA GLN A 65 -14.31 -4.12 -6.29
C GLN A 65 -13.00 -4.54 -6.95
N ALA A 66 -12.08 -3.60 -7.17
CA ALA A 66 -10.77 -3.90 -7.75
C ALA A 66 -9.96 -4.88 -6.88
N THR A 67 -10.06 -4.77 -5.55
CA THR A 67 -9.39 -5.69 -4.62
C THR A 67 -10.00 -7.10 -4.66
N LYS A 68 -11.32 -7.22 -4.84
CA LYS A 68 -11.98 -8.52 -5.06
C LYS A 68 -11.55 -9.17 -6.37
N GLU A 69 -11.45 -8.39 -7.45
CA GLU A 69 -10.95 -8.88 -8.74
C GLU A 69 -9.50 -9.33 -8.66
N TYR A 70 -8.65 -8.56 -7.98
CA TYR A 70 -7.27 -8.94 -7.69
C TYR A 70 -7.20 -10.24 -6.86
N LYS A 71 -8.01 -10.37 -5.81
CA LYS A 71 -8.12 -11.58 -5.00
C LYS A 71 -8.48 -12.80 -5.85
N SER A 72 -9.49 -12.67 -6.73
CA SER A 72 -9.89 -13.76 -7.63
C SER A 72 -8.75 -14.20 -8.56
N SER A 73 -7.98 -13.25 -9.08
CA SER A 73 -6.80 -13.57 -9.89
C SER A 73 -5.71 -14.29 -9.08
N LEU A 74 -5.49 -13.88 -7.82
CA LEU A 74 -4.54 -14.55 -6.93
C LEU A 74 -4.99 -15.98 -6.58
N GLU A 75 -6.29 -16.22 -6.36
CA GLU A 75 -6.83 -17.56 -6.10
C GLU A 75 -6.62 -18.50 -7.29
N GLN A 76 -6.80 -18.00 -8.52
CA GLN A 76 -6.51 -18.76 -9.73
C GLN A 76 -5.01 -19.11 -9.84
N LEU A 77 -4.13 -18.16 -9.53
CA LEU A 77 -2.68 -18.40 -9.55
C LEU A 77 -2.24 -19.34 -8.42
N LEU A 78 -2.87 -19.25 -7.25
CA LEU A 78 -2.60 -20.13 -6.12
C LEU A 78 -2.87 -21.59 -6.48
N ALA A 79 -4.00 -21.87 -7.14
CA ALA A 79 -4.33 -23.22 -7.59
C ALA A 79 -3.27 -23.81 -8.55
N LEU A 80 -2.68 -22.99 -9.42
CA LEU A 80 -1.60 -23.42 -10.31
C LEU A 80 -0.32 -23.75 -9.52
N TYR A 81 0.06 -22.91 -8.55
CA TYR A 81 1.26 -23.11 -7.75
C TYR A 81 1.11 -24.26 -6.74
N GLU A 82 -0.08 -24.50 -6.20
CA GLU A 82 -0.35 -25.68 -5.38
C GLU A 82 -0.20 -26.97 -6.19
N ALA A 83 -0.64 -26.98 -7.45
CA ALA A 83 -0.39 -28.10 -8.36
C ALA A 83 1.11 -28.30 -8.64
N ASP A 84 1.88 -27.22 -8.77
CA ASP A 84 3.33 -27.28 -8.94
C ASP A 84 4.05 -27.81 -7.68
N VAL A 85 3.63 -27.39 -6.49
CA VAL A 85 4.13 -27.93 -5.22
C VAL A 85 3.88 -29.44 -5.15
N LYS A 86 2.67 -29.89 -5.49
CA LYS A 86 2.33 -31.32 -5.49
C LYS A 86 3.26 -32.11 -6.42
N ARG A 87 3.46 -31.64 -7.66
CA ARG A 87 4.37 -32.30 -8.61
C ARG A 87 5.82 -32.29 -8.14
N ALA A 88 6.28 -31.20 -7.52
CA ALA A 88 7.63 -31.09 -6.99
C ALA A 88 7.85 -32.02 -5.79
N ASP A 89 6.87 -32.14 -4.91
CA ASP A 89 6.90 -33.03 -3.75
C ASP A 89 6.88 -34.51 -4.16
N GLU A 90 6.06 -34.88 -5.14
CA GLU A 90 6.04 -36.24 -5.71
C GLU A 90 7.40 -36.60 -6.32
N ARG A 91 8.02 -35.66 -7.05
CA ARG A 91 9.36 -35.84 -7.61
C ARG A 91 10.41 -35.99 -6.53
N LEU A 92 10.38 -35.12 -5.51
CA LEU A 92 11.30 -35.19 -4.37
C LEU A 92 11.18 -36.53 -3.63
N ALA A 93 9.96 -37.02 -3.41
CA ALA A 93 9.72 -38.32 -2.77
C ALA A 93 10.37 -39.46 -3.57
N LYS A 94 10.17 -39.48 -4.89
CA LYS A 94 10.78 -40.48 -5.78
C LYS A 94 12.31 -40.40 -5.77
N THR A 95 12.89 -39.20 -5.83
CA THR A 95 14.35 -39.03 -5.84
C THR A 95 14.96 -39.38 -4.48
N LYS A 96 14.27 -39.12 -3.36
CA LYS A 96 14.68 -39.57 -2.02
C LYS A 96 14.72 -41.09 -1.92
N GLU A 97 13.74 -41.79 -2.48
CA GLU A 97 13.71 -43.25 -2.53
C GLU A 97 14.86 -43.81 -3.37
N LEU A 98 15.07 -43.30 -4.58
CA LEU A 98 16.17 -43.73 -5.44
C LEU A 98 17.55 -43.45 -4.82
N TYR A 99 17.67 -42.35 -4.07
CA TYR A 99 18.91 -42.02 -3.35
C TYR A 99 19.19 -43.02 -2.23
N ALA A 100 18.16 -43.40 -1.47
CA ALA A 100 18.27 -44.44 -0.43
C ALA A 100 18.68 -45.80 -1.02
N GLN A 101 18.29 -46.09 -2.27
CA GLN A 101 18.71 -47.28 -3.01
C GLN A 101 20.10 -47.15 -3.67
N GLY A 102 20.75 -45.99 -3.58
CA GLY A 102 22.05 -45.72 -4.21
C GLY A 102 22.00 -45.54 -5.73
N LEU A 103 20.81 -45.34 -6.30
CA LEU A 103 20.58 -45.25 -7.76
C LEU A 103 20.74 -43.84 -8.34
N VAL A 104 20.72 -42.81 -7.49
CA VAL A 104 20.94 -41.40 -7.88
C VAL A 104 21.94 -40.73 -6.95
N ALA A 105 22.59 -39.67 -7.45
CA ALA A 105 23.54 -38.91 -6.65
C ALA A 105 22.83 -37.99 -5.64
N LYS A 106 23.47 -37.73 -4.50
CA LYS A 106 22.98 -36.79 -3.46
C LYS A 106 22.59 -35.43 -4.04
N ARG A 107 23.38 -34.92 -4.98
CA ARG A 107 23.14 -33.64 -5.67
C ARG A 107 21.78 -33.60 -6.39
N ASP A 108 21.34 -34.72 -6.94
CA ASP A 108 20.06 -34.77 -7.68
C ASP A 108 18.87 -34.72 -6.71
N MET A 109 18.98 -35.37 -5.56
CA MET A 109 18.02 -35.24 -4.45
C MET A 109 17.96 -33.81 -3.91
N GLU A 110 19.12 -33.20 -3.63
CA GLU A 110 19.21 -31.82 -3.13
C GLU A 110 18.62 -30.80 -4.13
N LYS A 111 18.79 -31.05 -5.44
CA LYS A 111 18.17 -30.21 -6.49
C LYS A 111 16.65 -30.27 -6.45
N ASP A 112 16.07 -31.46 -6.33
CA ASP A 112 14.62 -31.63 -6.24
C ASP A 112 14.08 -31.08 -4.91
N GLU A 113 14.86 -31.14 -3.83
CA GLU A 113 14.51 -30.55 -2.53
C GLU A 113 14.45 -29.02 -2.60
N ALA A 114 15.46 -28.39 -3.20
CA ALA A 114 15.46 -26.95 -3.44
C ALA A 114 14.30 -26.52 -4.35
N ALA A 115 13.96 -27.32 -5.37
CA ALA A 115 12.82 -27.04 -6.24
C ALA A 115 11.48 -27.09 -5.50
N ALA A 116 11.27 -28.10 -4.64
CA ALA A 116 10.08 -28.21 -3.80
C ALA A 116 9.98 -27.05 -2.79
N ALA A 117 11.09 -26.69 -2.14
CA ALA A 117 11.15 -25.53 -1.24
C ALA A 117 10.77 -24.23 -1.96
N GLY A 118 11.37 -23.95 -3.11
CA GLY A 118 11.07 -22.75 -3.90
C GLY A 118 9.62 -22.71 -4.43
N ALA A 119 9.02 -23.86 -4.74
CA ALA A 119 7.59 -23.93 -5.10
C ALA A 119 6.69 -23.58 -3.91
N ARG A 120 7.00 -24.11 -2.71
CA ARG A 120 6.25 -23.83 -1.48
C ARG A 120 6.35 -22.37 -1.05
N GLU A 121 7.52 -21.76 -1.21
CA GLU A 121 7.71 -20.32 -0.94
C GLU A 121 6.79 -19.45 -1.80
N LYS A 122 6.60 -19.78 -3.08
CA LYS A 122 5.67 -19.05 -3.95
C LYS A 122 4.22 -19.17 -3.47
N VAL A 123 3.78 -20.36 -3.08
CA VAL A 123 2.45 -20.57 -2.48
C VAL A 123 2.28 -19.73 -1.21
N ALA A 124 3.27 -19.75 -0.32
CA ALA A 124 3.24 -18.96 0.92
C ALA A 124 3.17 -17.45 0.64
N ALA A 125 3.91 -16.96 -0.37
CA ALA A 125 3.86 -15.56 -0.78
C ALA A 125 2.46 -15.16 -1.29
N LEU A 126 1.84 -15.99 -2.14
CA LEU A 126 0.48 -15.75 -2.65
C LEU A 126 -0.57 -15.76 -1.54
N GLN A 127 -0.47 -16.71 -0.61
CA GLN A 127 -1.36 -16.75 0.56
C GLN A 127 -1.20 -15.49 1.43
N GLY A 128 0.01 -14.94 1.53
CA GLY A 128 0.27 -13.64 2.16
C GLY A 128 -0.45 -12.49 1.44
N GLN A 129 -0.39 -12.46 0.10
CA GLN A 129 -1.09 -11.44 -0.70
C GLN A 129 -2.62 -11.54 -0.58
N LEU A 130 -3.18 -12.75 -0.55
CA LEU A 130 -4.62 -12.97 -0.33
C LEU A 130 -5.08 -12.42 1.02
N LYS A 131 -4.33 -12.72 2.10
CA LYS A 131 -4.61 -12.17 3.44
C LYS A 131 -4.56 -10.65 3.46
N SER A 132 -3.58 -10.04 2.78
CA SER A 132 -3.50 -8.59 2.66
C SER A 132 -4.70 -7.99 1.92
N ALA A 133 -5.16 -8.63 0.84
CA ALA A 133 -6.33 -8.18 0.10
C ALA A 133 -7.62 -8.25 0.95
N ASP A 134 -7.78 -9.33 1.73
CA ASP A 134 -8.91 -9.47 2.66
C ASP A 134 -8.94 -8.39 3.73
N VAL A 135 -7.77 -8.06 4.27
CA VAL A 135 -7.62 -6.96 5.23
C VAL A 135 -7.99 -5.63 4.59
N GLN A 136 -7.50 -5.32 3.38
CA GLN A 136 -7.81 -4.06 2.70
C GLN A 136 -9.31 -3.88 2.44
N ILE A 137 -10.00 -4.95 2.07
CA ILE A 137 -11.47 -4.93 1.92
C ILE A 137 -12.13 -4.66 3.27
N ALA A 138 -11.75 -5.39 4.32
CA ALA A 138 -12.32 -5.22 5.65
C ALA A 138 -12.10 -3.81 6.20
N GLU A 139 -10.90 -3.26 6.04
CA GLU A 139 -10.54 -1.90 6.46
C GLU A 139 -11.39 -0.85 5.73
N THR A 140 -11.51 -0.96 4.41
CA THR A 140 -12.30 -0.01 3.61
C THR A 140 -13.78 -0.02 4.01
N LEU A 141 -14.32 -1.20 4.34
CA LEU A 141 -15.70 -1.35 4.81
C LEU A 141 -15.89 -0.77 6.22
N VAL A 142 -14.97 -1.03 7.15
CA VAL A 142 -15.02 -0.47 8.51
C VAL A 142 -14.91 1.06 8.49
N GLU A 143 -14.07 1.62 7.62
CA GLU A 143 -13.98 3.08 7.44
C GLU A 143 -15.27 3.67 6.86
N ALA A 144 -15.89 2.99 5.89
CA ALA A 144 -17.18 3.40 5.34
C ALA A 144 -18.28 3.37 6.40
N ASP A 145 -18.36 2.31 7.21
CA ASP A 145 -19.35 2.16 8.28
C ASP A 145 -19.13 3.19 9.40
N ALA A 146 -17.87 3.43 9.81
CA ALA A 146 -17.52 4.41 10.83
C ALA A 146 -17.89 5.84 10.39
N GLU A 147 -17.67 6.17 9.12
CA GLU A 147 -18.10 7.46 8.55
C GLU A 147 -19.61 7.57 8.38
N GLU A 148 -20.30 6.50 8.00
CA GLU A 148 -21.77 6.48 7.94
C GLU A 148 -22.38 6.69 9.32
N VAL A 149 -21.86 5.99 10.33
CA VAL A 149 -22.28 6.16 11.73
C VAL A 149 -21.96 7.58 12.19
N ALA A 150 -20.76 8.11 11.93
CA ALA A 150 -20.41 9.48 12.28
C ALA A 150 -21.27 10.53 11.56
N ALA A 151 -21.59 10.33 10.28
CA ALA A 151 -22.46 11.21 9.50
C ALA A 151 -23.91 11.20 9.99
N LYS A 152 -24.38 10.06 10.52
CA LYS A 152 -25.73 9.90 11.11
C LYS A 152 -25.83 10.38 12.56
N SER A 153 -24.71 10.41 13.30
CA SER A 153 -24.70 10.72 14.74
C SER A 153 -24.04 12.07 15.11
N ALA A 154 -23.41 12.76 14.17
CA ALA A 154 -22.87 14.10 14.42
C ALA A 154 -23.90 15.21 14.09
N PRO A 155 -24.10 16.21 14.98
CA PRO A 155 -24.47 17.55 14.53
C PRO A 155 -23.40 18.01 13.53
N LYS A 156 -23.80 18.57 12.38
CA LYS A 156 -22.89 19.06 11.32
C LYS A 156 -21.95 20.17 11.84
N SER A 157 -20.88 19.84 12.58
CA SER A 157 -19.74 20.74 12.92
C SER A 157 -18.75 20.21 13.99
N LEU A 158 -18.46 18.90 14.11
CA LEU A 158 -17.39 18.44 15.03
C LEU A 158 -16.22 17.76 14.28
N PRO A 159 -14.97 18.27 14.42
CA PRO A 159 -13.78 17.62 13.87
C PRO A 159 -13.59 16.26 14.56
N SER A 160 -13.08 15.27 13.82
CA SER A 160 -12.72 13.91 14.30
C SER A 160 -12.37 13.91 15.78
N ALA A 161 -13.22 13.28 16.61
CA ALA A 161 -13.24 13.52 18.05
C ALA A 161 -11.82 13.41 18.64
N ARG A 162 -11.35 14.51 19.26
CA ARG A 162 -10.05 14.56 19.93
C ARG A 162 -9.91 13.34 20.86
N GLY A 163 -8.80 12.62 20.74
CA GLY A 163 -8.53 11.43 21.54
C GLY A 163 -9.21 10.14 21.08
N GLY A 164 -9.84 10.10 19.90
CA GLY A 164 -10.38 8.86 19.33
C GLY A 164 -9.29 7.82 19.07
N LEU A 165 -9.53 6.57 19.48
CA LEU A 165 -8.69 5.40 19.22
C LEU A 165 -9.43 4.45 18.28
N ILE A 166 -8.82 4.13 17.14
CA ILE A 166 -9.29 3.16 16.17
C ILE A 166 -8.32 1.98 16.21
N GLN A 167 -8.83 0.77 16.40
CA GLN A 167 -8.04 -0.46 16.37
C GLN A 167 -8.62 -1.40 15.33
N THR A 168 -7.80 -1.77 14.35
CA THR A 168 -8.14 -2.76 13.32
C THR A 168 -7.14 -3.90 13.38
N THR A 169 -7.36 -4.96 12.60
CA THR A 169 -6.38 -6.04 12.44
C THR A 169 -5.06 -5.52 11.84
N ALA A 170 -5.10 -4.42 11.07
CA ALA A 170 -3.94 -3.89 10.33
C ALA A 170 -3.16 -2.81 11.08
N TYR A 171 -3.87 -1.96 11.82
CA TYR A 171 -3.24 -0.84 12.49
C TYR A 171 -3.99 -0.38 13.73
N ILE A 172 -3.30 0.42 14.53
CA ILE A 172 -3.86 1.17 15.66
C ILE A 172 -3.66 2.64 15.36
N ARG A 173 -4.73 3.44 15.30
CA ARG A 173 -4.66 4.89 15.11
C ARG A 173 -5.22 5.61 16.31
N TYR A 174 -4.45 6.54 16.84
CA TYR A 174 -4.88 7.48 17.86
C TYR A 174 -4.85 8.90 17.28
N ASN A 175 -6.00 9.58 17.28
CA ASN A 175 -6.14 10.90 16.65
C ASN A 175 -5.46 12.04 17.42
N GLY A 176 -4.92 11.76 18.60
CA GLY A 176 -4.30 12.76 19.47
C GLY A 176 -5.32 13.57 20.25
N ALA A 177 -4.96 13.99 21.46
CA ALA A 177 -5.75 14.90 22.29
C ALA A 177 -5.25 16.35 22.19
N ARG A 178 -4.06 16.57 21.60
CA ARG A 178 -3.42 17.89 21.48
C ARG A 178 -2.72 18.09 20.14
N ALA A 179 -2.30 19.32 19.87
CA ALA A 179 -1.39 19.60 18.78
C ALA A 179 -0.03 18.91 19.03
N TRP A 180 0.60 18.47 17.95
CA TRP A 180 1.90 17.81 17.95
C TRP A 180 2.83 18.55 17.01
N SER A 181 4.12 18.60 17.36
CA SER A 181 5.17 18.93 16.39
C SER A 181 6.48 18.17 16.59
N LEU A 182 7.31 18.09 15.55
CA LEU A 182 8.63 17.45 15.63
C LEU A 182 9.58 18.11 16.63
N SER A 183 9.34 19.37 17.01
CA SER A 183 10.10 20.01 18.11
C SER A 183 9.95 19.25 19.45
N GLU A 184 8.90 18.45 19.58
CA GLU A 184 8.59 17.64 20.75
C GLU A 184 9.13 16.20 20.65
N ALA A 185 9.73 15.82 19.51
CA ALA A 185 10.29 14.48 19.30
C ALA A 185 11.32 14.11 20.38
N GLY A 186 12.11 15.09 20.83
CA GLY A 186 13.09 14.89 21.90
C GLY A 186 12.47 14.37 23.21
N ALA A 187 11.22 14.73 23.53
CA ALA A 187 10.55 14.19 24.72
C ALA A 187 10.22 12.69 24.56
N VAL A 188 9.82 12.27 23.35
CA VAL A 188 9.54 10.87 23.01
C VAL A 188 10.83 10.04 23.02
N GLU A 189 11.90 10.56 22.44
CA GLU A 189 13.23 9.93 22.45
C GLU A 189 13.75 9.76 23.87
N GLN A 190 13.64 10.81 24.70
CA GLN A 190 14.06 10.74 26.10
C GLN A 190 13.23 9.75 26.92
N PHE A 191 11.92 9.68 26.71
CA PHE A 191 11.08 8.66 27.34
C PHE A 191 11.62 7.27 27.02
N PHE A 192 11.87 7.00 25.74
CA PHE A 192 12.32 5.69 25.28
C PHE A 192 13.70 5.34 25.85
N MET A 193 14.64 6.28 25.78
CA MET A 193 15.99 6.12 26.31
C MET A 193 15.98 5.85 27.82
N ARG A 194 15.19 6.60 28.60
CA ARG A 194 15.07 6.37 30.05
C ARG A 194 14.47 5.01 30.37
N LYS A 195 13.53 4.51 29.56
CA LYS A 195 12.83 3.25 29.81
C LYS A 195 13.61 2.01 29.37
N PHE A 196 14.33 2.09 28.25
CA PHE A 196 14.97 0.94 27.61
C PHE A 196 16.50 1.03 27.56
N GLY A 197 17.10 2.14 28.00
CA GLY A 197 18.55 2.32 28.05
C GLY A 197 19.23 2.46 26.68
N ARG A 198 18.47 2.67 25.62
CA ARG A 198 18.96 2.79 24.23
C ARG A 198 18.18 3.85 23.46
N ALA A 199 18.76 4.35 22.37
CA ALA A 199 18.11 5.32 21.50
C ALA A 199 16.82 4.75 20.87
N LEU A 200 15.84 5.64 20.64
CA LEU A 200 14.62 5.33 19.89
C LEU A 200 15.01 4.97 18.44
N PRO A 201 14.60 3.81 17.90
CA PRO A 201 14.97 3.41 16.53
C PRO A 201 14.12 4.18 15.51
N ILE A 202 14.46 5.44 15.28
CA ILE A 202 13.81 6.31 14.29
C ILE A 202 14.24 5.85 12.89
N SER A 203 13.26 5.47 12.06
CA SER A 203 13.47 5.06 10.66
C SER A 203 13.24 6.20 9.68
N SER A 204 12.45 7.21 10.05
CA SER A 204 12.20 8.42 9.27
C SER A 204 11.94 9.60 10.20
N PHE A 205 12.48 10.79 9.90
CA PHE A 205 12.30 12.00 10.70
C PHE A 205 11.90 13.17 9.82
N GLY A 206 10.61 13.54 9.85
CA GLY A 206 10.05 14.61 9.02
C GLY A 206 9.87 14.22 7.56
N GLN A 207 9.88 15.23 6.69
CA GLN A 207 9.70 15.05 5.25
C GLN A 207 10.87 14.27 4.65
N SER A 208 10.58 13.38 3.69
CA SER A 208 11.63 12.69 2.91
C SER A 208 11.35 12.81 1.40
N PRO A 209 12.36 12.60 0.53
CA PRO A 209 12.18 12.69 -0.93
C PRO A 209 11.15 11.70 -1.50
N VAL A 210 10.87 10.60 -0.79
CA VAL A 210 9.81 9.64 -1.18
C VAL A 210 8.43 10.25 -0.92
N HIS A 211 8.27 11.01 0.16
CA HIS A 211 7.01 11.70 0.48
C HIS A 211 6.69 12.81 -0.53
N ASP A 212 7.70 13.55 -1.01
CA ASP A 212 7.53 14.54 -2.08
C ASP A 212 7.06 13.88 -3.38
N ARG A 213 7.68 12.75 -3.74
CA ARG A 213 7.33 12.00 -4.96
C ARG A 213 5.91 11.42 -4.92
N TRP A 214 5.39 11.11 -3.72
CA TRP A 214 4.06 10.57 -3.53
C TRP A 214 3.01 11.64 -3.16
N GLY A 215 3.42 12.90 -3.04
CA GLY A 215 2.53 14.03 -2.77
C GLY A 215 1.96 14.04 -1.35
N TYR A 216 2.71 13.52 -0.37
CA TYR A 216 2.30 13.47 1.04
C TYR A 216 3.07 14.49 1.90
N ASP A 217 2.37 15.21 2.77
CA ASP A 217 2.98 16.06 3.81
C ASP A 217 3.29 15.23 5.07
N HIS A 218 4.57 15.06 5.35
CA HIS A 218 5.14 14.33 6.48
C HIS A 218 6.06 15.24 7.33
N HIS A 219 6.04 16.57 7.12
CA HIS A 219 6.97 17.51 7.76
C HIS A 219 6.90 17.52 9.29
N ASN A 220 5.82 17.01 9.86
CA ASN A 220 5.56 17.08 11.29
C ASN A 220 5.32 15.70 11.93
N ALA A 221 5.90 14.66 11.34
CA ALA A 221 5.81 13.28 11.82
C ALA A 221 7.15 12.55 11.72
N MET A 222 7.30 11.48 12.50
CA MET A 222 8.47 10.59 12.46
C MET A 222 8.03 9.14 12.49
N ASP A 223 8.74 8.27 11.80
CA ASP A 223 8.51 6.83 11.85
C ASP A 223 9.52 6.17 12.76
N VAL A 224 9.04 5.23 13.56
CA VAL A 224 9.81 4.46 14.51
C VAL A 224 9.72 2.99 14.11
N GLY A 225 10.87 2.37 13.86
CA GLY A 225 11.01 0.96 13.47
C GLY A 225 10.79 -0.02 14.63
N LEU A 226 9.65 0.09 15.32
CA LEU A 226 9.22 -0.82 16.37
C LEU A 226 7.98 -1.60 15.94
N ASN A 227 7.95 -2.89 16.25
CA ASN A 227 6.74 -3.69 16.11
C ASN A 227 5.69 -3.24 17.16
N PRO A 228 4.47 -2.84 16.76
CA PRO A 228 3.42 -2.41 17.69
C PRO A 228 3.06 -3.45 18.75
N GLU A 229 3.20 -4.74 18.42
CA GLU A 229 2.91 -5.86 19.33
C GLU A 229 4.13 -6.27 20.17
N GLY A 230 5.27 -5.60 20.00
CA GLY A 230 6.44 -5.79 20.85
C GLY A 230 6.29 -5.07 22.21
N VAL A 231 7.09 -5.47 23.20
CA VAL A 231 7.11 -4.81 24.52
C VAL A 231 7.43 -3.32 24.39
N GLU A 232 8.42 -2.98 23.57
CA GLU A 232 8.84 -1.60 23.31
C GLU A 232 7.78 -0.80 22.54
N GLY A 233 7.18 -1.40 21.51
CA GLY A 233 6.11 -0.77 20.71
C GLY A 233 4.87 -0.45 21.55
N ARG A 234 4.41 -1.40 22.37
CA ARG A 234 3.29 -1.17 23.30
C ARG A 234 3.60 -0.07 24.31
N ALA A 235 4.81 -0.06 24.88
CA ALA A 235 5.21 0.96 25.84
C ALA A 235 5.26 2.36 25.20
N LEU A 236 5.74 2.46 23.96
CA LEU A 236 5.75 3.71 23.21
C LEU A 236 4.32 4.18 22.92
N MET A 237 3.44 3.32 22.39
CA MET A 237 2.04 3.68 22.12
C MET A 237 1.31 4.14 23.38
N GLN A 238 1.52 3.46 24.51
CA GLN A 238 0.93 3.86 25.80
C GLN A 238 1.40 5.25 26.23
N TYR A 239 2.70 5.55 26.08
CA TYR A 239 3.24 6.88 26.38
C TYR A 239 2.67 7.96 25.45
N LEU A 240 2.59 7.69 24.16
CA LEU A 240 2.05 8.63 23.17
C LEU A 240 0.58 8.92 23.44
N GLN A 241 -0.21 7.89 23.73
CA GLN A 241 -1.62 8.03 24.08
C GLN A 241 -1.79 8.85 25.37
N ALA A 242 -1.04 8.54 26.43
CA ALA A 242 -1.07 9.30 27.69
C ALA A 242 -0.63 10.76 27.52
N SER A 243 0.28 11.01 26.59
CA SER A 243 0.79 12.35 26.26
C SER A 243 -0.10 13.10 25.25
N GLY A 244 -1.20 12.48 24.80
CA GLY A 244 -2.10 13.05 23.81
C GLY A 244 -1.50 13.21 22.40
N VAL A 245 -0.38 12.55 22.12
CA VAL A 245 0.34 12.63 20.85
C VAL A 245 -0.30 11.68 19.83
N PRO A 246 -0.73 12.16 18.65
CA PRO A 246 -1.31 11.30 17.62
C PRO A 246 -0.28 10.29 17.11
N PHE A 247 -0.75 9.10 16.74
CA PHE A 247 0.09 8.08 16.10
C PHE A 247 -0.75 7.12 15.25
N THR A 248 -0.09 6.45 14.29
CA THR A 248 -0.60 5.28 13.59
C THR A 248 0.44 4.16 13.67
N ALA A 249 0.06 3.00 14.19
CA ALA A 249 0.95 1.86 14.37
C ALA A 249 0.53 0.73 13.43
N PHE A 250 1.38 0.39 12.46
CA PHE A 250 1.12 -0.64 11.46
C PHE A 250 1.60 -2.00 11.94
N ARG A 251 0.72 -3.01 11.93
CA ARG A 251 1.02 -4.38 12.36
C ARG A 251 1.74 -5.20 11.29
N TYR A 252 1.63 -4.81 10.03
CA TYR A 252 2.25 -5.46 8.87
C TYR A 252 2.37 -4.49 7.68
N ALA A 253 3.00 -4.94 6.60
CA ALA A 253 3.07 -4.20 5.35
C ALA A 253 1.67 -4.05 4.73
N ILE A 254 1.34 -2.84 4.28
CA ILE A 254 0.11 -2.48 3.58
C ILE A 254 0.52 -1.87 2.24
N PRO A 255 0.20 -2.51 1.09
CA PRO A 255 0.56 -1.99 -0.23
C PRO A 255 0.17 -0.51 -0.42
N GLY A 256 1.13 0.32 -0.81
CA GLY A 256 0.92 1.76 -1.04
C GLY A 256 0.88 2.63 0.23
N THR A 257 0.93 2.04 1.43
CA THR A 257 0.81 2.76 2.71
C THR A 257 1.97 2.46 3.67
N ALA A 258 2.30 1.19 3.91
CA ALA A 258 3.31 0.77 4.88
C ALA A 258 4.17 -0.37 4.32
N THR A 259 5.49 -0.27 4.42
CA THR A 259 6.42 -1.30 3.91
C THR A 259 6.69 -2.43 4.91
N GLY A 260 6.24 -2.30 6.15
CA GLY A 260 6.40 -3.28 7.23
C GLY A 260 5.87 -2.75 8.58
N PRO A 261 5.97 -3.53 9.67
CA PRO A 261 5.53 -3.08 10.99
C PRO A 261 6.37 -1.90 11.50
N HIS A 262 5.71 -0.79 11.82
CA HIS A 262 6.34 0.41 12.39
C HIS A 262 5.29 1.29 13.07
N ILE A 263 5.75 2.28 13.83
CA ILE A 263 4.89 3.28 14.48
C ILE A 263 5.19 4.64 13.87
N HIS A 264 4.21 5.20 13.18
CA HIS A 264 4.19 6.59 12.71
C HIS A 264 3.72 7.50 13.84
N VAL A 265 4.58 8.39 14.33
CA VAL A 265 4.31 9.35 15.40
C VAL A 265 4.02 10.71 14.79
N GLY A 266 2.84 11.24 15.06
CA GLY A 266 2.33 12.47 14.48
C GLY A 266 0.97 12.29 13.82
N ARG A 267 0.51 13.35 13.15
CA ARG A 267 -0.73 13.28 12.36
C ARG A 267 -0.47 12.44 11.11
N PRO A 268 -1.47 11.68 10.63
CA PRO A 268 -1.35 10.98 9.36
C PRO A 268 -0.91 11.93 8.26
N SER A 269 -0.07 11.45 7.33
CA SER A 269 0.30 12.22 6.16
C SER A 269 -0.94 12.55 5.33
N HIS A 270 -1.12 13.82 4.96
CA HIS A 270 -2.22 14.23 4.07
C HIS A 270 -1.66 14.54 2.68
N ARG A 271 -2.48 14.36 1.64
CA ARG A 271 -2.07 14.76 0.29
C ARG A 271 -1.89 16.28 0.25
N ILE A 272 -0.75 16.71 -0.27
CA ILE A 272 -0.52 18.11 -0.62
C ILE A 272 -1.40 18.39 -1.84
N ALA A 273 -2.34 19.34 -1.72
CA ALA A 273 -3.13 19.77 -2.87
C ALA A 273 -2.19 20.24 -3.99
N PRO A 274 -2.46 19.91 -5.27
CA PRO A 274 -1.64 20.41 -6.36
C PRO A 274 -1.63 21.93 -6.31
N ARG A 275 -0.43 22.54 -6.32
CA ARG A 275 -0.31 23.99 -6.42
C ARG A 275 -1.04 24.43 -7.69
N SER A 276 -2.06 25.27 -7.54
CA SER A 276 -2.60 26.02 -8.67
C SER A 276 -1.46 26.88 -9.22
N ASN A 277 -1.06 26.63 -10.47
CA ASN A 277 -0.18 27.56 -11.17
C ASN A 277 -0.92 28.90 -11.29
N GLU A 278 -0.39 29.93 -10.65
CA GLU A 278 -0.61 31.33 -11.04
C GLU A 278 0.26 31.66 -12.27
#